data_AF-A0AAW9RXC5-F1
#
_entry.id   AF-A0AAW9RXC5-F1
#
_cell.length_a   1.000
_cell.length_b   1.000
_cell.length_c   1.000
_cell.angle_alpha   90.00
_cell.angle_beta   90.00
_cell.angle_gamma   90.00
#
_symmetry.space_group_name_H-M   'P 1'
#
loop_
_entity.id
_entity.type
_entity.pdbx_description
1 polymer ?
#
loop_
_entity_poly.entity_id
_entity_poly.type
_entity_poly.pdbx_seq_one_letter_code
_entity_poly.pdbx_strand_id
1 'polypeptide(L)'
;MSERRKPAHISRKDWDDVASPELTDEQLAGLRPAREVFPDLDFPRPRTRGPQKAPTKVQTTLRLDQDVVEHFRAGGRGWQTRLNDALRRVVEAEQKKRA
;
A
#
# COMPACT_ATOMS: atom_id res chain seq x y z
N MET A 1 -6.00 -2.47 14.77
CA MET A 1 -7.27 -1.75 14.79
C MET A 1 -7.04 -0.47 15.58
N SER A 2 -6.80 0.67 14.92
CA SER A 2 -6.47 1.92 15.62
C SER A 2 -7.74 2.47 16.28
N GLU A 3 -7.70 2.69 17.60
CA GLU A 3 -8.80 3.33 18.33
C GLU A 3 -9.09 4.71 17.74
N ARG A 4 -10.37 4.97 17.45
CA ARG A 4 -10.82 6.25 16.89
C ARG A 4 -10.58 7.34 17.93
N ARG A 5 -9.55 8.16 17.72
CA ARG A 5 -9.21 9.25 18.64
C ARG A 5 -10.23 10.39 18.46
N LYS A 6 -10.98 10.68 19.52
CA LYS A 6 -11.95 11.77 19.58
C LYS A 6 -11.29 13.14 19.30
N PRO A 7 -11.92 14.05 18.53
CA PRO A 7 -11.45 15.43 18.33
C PRO A 7 -11.42 16.27 19.62
N ALA A 8 -10.46 17.19 19.72
CA ALA A 8 -10.23 17.99 20.94
C ALA A 8 -11.37 18.96 21.31
N HIS A 9 -12.19 19.39 20.35
CA HIS A 9 -13.24 20.40 20.52
C HIS A 9 -14.63 19.82 20.84
N ILE A 10 -14.77 18.49 20.91
CA ILE A 10 -16.03 17.80 21.25
C ILE A 10 -15.91 17.34 22.71
N SER A 11 -17.00 17.29 23.50
CA SER A 11 -16.94 16.74 24.87
C SER A 11 -17.00 15.21 24.87
N ARG A 12 -16.51 14.54 25.93
CA ARG A 12 -16.45 13.06 25.94
C ARG A 12 -17.86 12.49 25.99
N LYS A 13 -18.72 13.12 26.78
CA LYS A 13 -20.14 12.83 26.87
C LYS A 13 -20.81 12.90 25.50
N ASP A 14 -20.65 14.02 24.78
CA ASP A 14 -21.26 14.18 23.45
C ASP A 14 -20.74 13.19 22.42
N TRP A 15 -19.49 12.73 22.55
CA TRP A 15 -18.90 11.72 21.67
C TRP A 15 -19.47 10.32 21.94
N ASP A 16 -19.70 9.99 23.21
CA ASP A 16 -20.20 8.68 23.63
C ASP A 16 -21.74 8.60 23.46
N ASP A 17 -22.45 9.74 23.51
CA ASP A 17 -23.90 9.86 23.35
C ASP A 17 -24.37 9.81 21.86
N VAL A 18 -23.45 9.72 20.89
CA VAL A 18 -23.82 9.59 19.46
C VAL A 18 -24.46 8.22 19.22
N ALA A 19 -25.79 8.19 19.23
CA ALA A 19 -26.56 7.04 18.80
C ALA A 19 -26.51 6.93 17.26
N SER A 20 -25.68 6.02 16.76
CA SER A 20 -25.70 5.58 15.36
C SER A 20 -26.40 4.22 15.30
N PRO A 21 -27.74 4.18 15.24
CA PRO A 21 -28.46 2.91 15.10
C PRO A 21 -28.01 2.18 13.83
N GLU A 22 -28.07 0.86 13.87
CA GLU A 22 -27.80 0.03 12.69
C GLU A 22 -28.80 0.36 11.57
N LEU A 23 -28.31 0.36 10.33
CA LEU A 23 -29.17 0.55 9.16
C LEU A 23 -30.14 -0.63 9.04
N THR A 24 -31.41 -0.36 8.77
CA THR A 24 -32.37 -1.41 8.41
C THR A 24 -32.09 -1.94 7.01
N ASP A 25 -32.54 -3.15 6.71
CA ASP A 25 -32.35 -3.75 5.37
C ASP A 25 -32.97 -2.90 4.25
N GLU A 26 -34.11 -2.25 4.52
CA GLU A 26 -34.77 -1.34 3.59
C GLU A 26 -33.93 -0.08 3.33
N GLN A 27 -33.31 0.48 4.38
CA GLN A 27 -32.42 1.63 4.26
C GLN A 27 -31.14 1.28 3.50
N LEU A 28 -30.61 0.08 3.72
CA LEU A 28 -29.43 -0.42 3.03
C LEU A 28 -29.71 -0.64 1.53
N ALA A 29 -30.88 -1.19 1.19
CA ALA A 29 -31.31 -1.39 -0.18
C ALA A 29 -31.52 -0.07 -0.95
N GLY A 30 -31.85 1.01 -0.24
CA GLY A 30 -32.05 2.35 -0.81
C GLY A 30 -30.77 3.19 -1.01
N LEU A 31 -29.60 2.68 -0.63
CA LEU A 31 -28.36 3.44 -0.78
C LEU A 31 -28.01 3.69 -2.25
N ARG A 32 -27.66 4.94 -2.56
CA ARG A 32 -27.25 5.37 -3.89
C ARG A 32 -25.84 5.96 -3.85
N PRO A 33 -25.07 5.89 -4.95
CA PRO A 33 -23.77 6.53 -5.04
C PRO A 33 -23.85 8.02 -4.70
N ALA A 34 -22.91 8.52 -3.90
CA ALA A 34 -22.85 9.94 -3.51
C ALA A 34 -22.82 10.88 -4.73
N ARG A 35 -22.24 10.43 -5.85
CA ARG A 35 -22.19 11.18 -7.12
C ARG A 35 -23.56 11.39 -7.76
N GLU A 36 -24.52 10.50 -7.51
CA GLU A 36 -25.89 10.62 -8.02
C GLU A 36 -26.76 11.51 -7.13
N VAL A 37 -26.53 11.46 -5.81
CA VAL A 37 -27.32 12.21 -4.82
C VAL A 37 -26.83 13.66 -4.69
N PHE A 38 -25.54 13.92 -4.94
CA PHE A 38 -24.92 15.24 -4.79
C PHE A 38 -24.22 15.68 -6.08
N PRO A 39 -24.96 16.00 -7.16
CA PRO A 39 -24.37 16.32 -8.46
C PRO A 39 -23.51 17.59 -8.45
N ASP A 40 -23.77 18.52 -7.53
CA ASP A 40 -23.04 19.80 -7.42
C ASP A 40 -21.73 19.69 -6.62
N LEU A 41 -21.45 18.53 -6.02
CA LEU A 41 -20.19 18.30 -5.30
C LEU A 41 -19.14 17.70 -6.24
N ASP A 42 -17.96 18.30 -6.26
CA ASP A 42 -16.82 17.75 -6.98
C ASP A 42 -16.22 16.58 -6.21
N PHE A 43 -16.51 15.36 -6.67
CA PHE A 43 -15.91 14.15 -6.12
C PHE A 43 -14.59 13.85 -6.83
N PRO A 44 -13.45 13.84 -6.12
CA PRO A 44 -12.16 13.54 -6.73
C PRO A 44 -12.21 12.16 -7.42
N ARG A 45 -11.56 12.05 -8.58
CA ARG A 45 -11.41 10.75 -9.23
C ARG A 45 -10.73 9.77 -8.27
N PRO A 46 -11.16 8.50 -8.22
CA PRO A 46 -10.47 7.50 -7.43
C PRO A 46 -8.98 7.54 -7.81
N ARG A 47 -8.09 7.61 -6.81
CA ARG A 47 -6.65 7.47 -7.04
C ARG A 47 -6.37 6.00 -7.35
N THR A 48 -6.78 5.54 -8.52
CA THR A 48 -6.45 4.20 -8.98
C THR A 48 -4.96 4.17 -9.28
N ARG A 49 -4.23 3.30 -8.57
CA ARG A 49 -2.86 2.96 -8.95
C ARG A 49 -2.94 2.37 -10.36
N GLY A 50 -2.26 3.00 -11.31
CA GLY A 50 -2.23 2.52 -12.69
C GLY A 50 -1.69 1.08 -12.79
N PRO A 51 -1.92 0.40 -13.92
CA PRO A 51 -1.38 -0.93 -14.15
C PRO A 51 0.14 -0.94 -13.94
N GLN A 52 0.64 -2.00 -13.29
CA GLN A 52 2.06 -2.15 -13.01
C GLN A 52 2.85 -2.26 -14.32
N LYS A 53 3.56 -1.19 -14.71
CA LYS A 53 4.27 -1.08 -16.00
C LYS A 53 5.58 -1.89 -16.08
N ALA A 54 6.14 -2.29 -14.95
CA ALA A 54 7.40 -3.05 -14.91
C ALA A 54 7.11 -4.55 -14.74
N PRO A 55 7.85 -5.45 -15.42
CA PRO A 55 7.76 -6.88 -15.17
C PRO A 55 7.96 -7.15 -13.68
N THR A 56 7.10 -8.00 -13.13
CA THR A 56 7.16 -8.36 -11.72
C THR A 56 8.47 -9.10 -11.46
N LYS A 57 9.08 -8.82 -10.29
CA LYS A 57 10.23 -9.59 -9.83
C LYS A 57 9.83 -11.06 -9.76
N VAL A 58 10.66 -11.94 -10.31
CA VAL A 58 10.44 -13.39 -10.21
C VAL A 58 10.90 -13.85 -8.83
N GLN A 59 9.98 -14.44 -8.06
CA GLN A 59 10.33 -15.10 -6.81
C GLN A 59 10.97 -16.45 -7.14
N THR A 60 12.22 -16.63 -6.70
CA THR A 60 12.97 -17.87 -6.90
C THR A 60 13.67 -18.28 -5.62
N THR A 61 13.91 -19.58 -5.45
CA THR A 61 14.71 -20.13 -4.35
C THR A 61 16.15 -20.28 -4.84
N LEU A 62 17.06 -19.46 -4.32
CA LEU A 62 18.48 -19.48 -4.65
C LEU A 62 19.31 -19.71 -3.37
N ARG A 63 20.32 -20.57 -3.46
CA ARG A 63 21.35 -20.69 -2.41
C ARG A 63 22.47 -19.70 -2.71
N LEU A 64 22.84 -18.93 -1.68
CA LEU A 64 23.91 -17.94 -1.71
C LEU A 64 24.88 -18.28 -0.59
N ASP A 65 26.15 -17.89 -0.76
CA ASP A 65 27.15 -18.01 0.28
C ASP A 65 26.76 -17.19 1.52
N GLN A 66 27.12 -17.71 2.69
CA GLN A 66 26.70 -17.15 3.97
C GLN A 66 27.21 -15.73 4.18
N ASP A 67 28.48 -15.49 3.86
CA ASP A 67 29.17 -14.20 3.98
C ASP A 67 28.50 -13.11 3.13
N VAL A 68 28.06 -13.45 1.91
CA VAL A 68 27.32 -12.54 1.03
C VAL A 68 25.99 -12.15 1.69
N VAL A 69 25.24 -13.12 2.21
CA VAL A 69 23.95 -12.86 2.85
C VAL A 69 24.12 -12.01 4.10
N GLU A 70 25.10 -12.31 4.94
CA GLU A 70 25.41 -11.55 6.15
C GLU A 70 25.80 -10.11 5.84
N HIS A 71 26.65 -9.89 4.84
CA HIS A 71 27.05 -8.55 4.39
C HIS A 71 25.84 -7.66 4.06
N PHE A 72 24.90 -8.16 3.23
CA PHE A 72 23.74 -7.37 2.85
C PHE A 72 22.77 -7.17 4.02
N ARG A 73 22.54 -8.22 4.82
CA ARG A 73 21.64 -8.18 6.00
C ARG A 73 22.09 -7.20 7.06
N ALA A 74 23.39 -7.04 7.28
CA ALA A 74 23.94 -6.07 8.22
C ALA A 74 23.46 -4.63 7.94
N GLY A 75 23.20 -4.29 6.67
CA GLY A 75 22.62 -2.99 6.29
C GLY A 75 21.11 -2.84 6.54
N GLY A 76 20.46 -3.78 7.24
CA GLY A 76 19.07 -3.68 7.68
C GLY A 76 18.03 -3.68 6.55
N ARG A 77 16.95 -2.90 6.75
CA ARG A 77 15.79 -2.84 5.83
C ARG A 77 16.25 -2.58 4.39
N GLY A 78 15.69 -3.33 3.44
CA GLY A 78 16.01 -3.20 2.01
C GLY A 78 17.27 -3.95 1.57
N TRP A 79 17.85 -4.81 2.39
CA TRP A 79 19.02 -5.61 2.02
C TRP A 79 18.82 -6.45 0.75
N GLN A 80 17.64 -7.04 0.56
CA GLN A 80 17.31 -7.80 -0.65
C GLN A 80 17.28 -6.91 -1.90
N THR A 81 16.85 -5.65 -1.77
CA THR A 81 16.88 -4.68 -2.88
C THR A 81 18.33 -4.38 -3.26
N ARG A 82 19.20 -4.12 -2.28
CA ARG A 82 20.63 -3.87 -2.54
C ARG A 82 21.32 -5.07 -3.18
N LEU A 83 21.00 -6.28 -2.73
CA LEU A 83 21.50 -7.53 -3.33
C LEU A 83 21.08 -7.64 -4.81
N ASN A 84 19.79 -7.41 -5.10
CA ASN A 84 19.29 -7.41 -6.47
C ASN A 84 19.97 -6.36 -7.35
N ASP A 85 20.21 -5.16 -6.83
CA ASP A 85 20.87 -4.08 -7.58
C ASP A 85 22.34 -4.42 -7.88
N ALA A 86 23.02 -5.09 -6.96
CA ALA A 86 24.38 -5.60 -7.19
C ALA A 86 24.41 -6.63 -8.32
N LEU A 87 23.49 -7.61 -8.30
CA LEU A 87 23.38 -8.62 -9.36
C LEU A 87 23.06 -7.97 -10.72
N ARG A 88 22.19 -6.97 -10.75
CA ARG A 88 21.83 -6.26 -11.98
C ARG A 88 23.03 -5.57 -12.63
N ARG A 89 23.90 -4.94 -11.82
CA ARG A 89 25.13 -4.31 -12.33
C ARG A 89 26.06 -5.30 -13.01
N VAL A 90 26.17 -6.52 -12.48
CA VAL A 90 26.96 -7.60 -13.09
C VAL A 90 26.38 -7.98 -14.45
N VAL A 91 25.07 -8.21 -14.53
CA VAL A 91 24.36 -8.54 -15.78
C VAL A 91 24.56 -7.45 -16.84
N GLU A 92 24.39 -6.18 -16.47
CA GLU A 92 24.60 -5.05 -17.39
C GLU A 92 26.05 -4.93 -17.88
N ALA A 93 27.03 -5.21 -17.00
CA ALA A 93 28.44 -5.21 -17.37
C ALA A 93 28.78 -6.37 -18.33
N GLU A 94 28.20 -7.56 -18.13
CA GLU A 94 28.39 -8.69 -19.05
C GLU A 94 27.74 -8.44 -20.41
N GLN A 95 26.55 -7.84 -20.46
CA GLN A 95 25.88 -7.47 -21.71
C GLN A 95 26.70 -6.48 -22.52
N LYS A 96 27.28 -5.46 -21.86
CA LYS A 96 28.17 -4.49 -22.51
C LYS A 96 29.44 -5.10 -23.08
N LYS A 97 29.96 -6.18 -22.49
CA LYS A 97 31.16 -6.89 -23.01
C LYS A 97 30.85 -7.77 -24.22
N ARG A 98 29.60 -8.16 -24.40
CA ARG A 98 29.14 -9.05 -25.48
C ARG A 98 28.63 -8.27 -26.70
N ALA A 99 28.41 -6.97 -26.55
CA ALA A 99 28.05 -6.03 -27.62
C ALA A 99 29.33 -5.46 -28.25
#